data_AF-A0A527H9B8-F1
#
_entry.id   AF-A0A527H9B8-F1
#
_cell.length_a   1.000
_cell.length_b   1.000
_cell.length_c   1.000
_cell.angle_alpha   90.00
_cell.angle_beta   90.00
_cell.angle_gamma   90.00
#
_symmetry.space_group_name_H-M   'P 1'
#
loop_
_entity.id
_entity.type
_entity.pdbx_description
1 polymer ?
#
loop_
_entity_poly.entity_id
_entity_poly.type
_entity_poly.pdbx_seq_one_letter_code
_entity_poly.pdbx_strand_id
1 'polypeptide(L)'
;MADPEIKSYEPHHESQSAAVTESRPARLALMAVAFAFLGIFLLLPLIIVFNEAFAKGIGAYTEALSSADTRSAIRLTLLVAAISVPLNIVFGISAAWAIAKFEFKGKAFLTTLIDLPFSVSPVIS
;
A
#
# COMPACT_ATOMS: atom_id res chain seq x y z
N MET A 1 29.64 -13.67 57.90
CA MET A 1 28.49 -13.49 58.81
C MET A 1 27.92 -12.10 58.49
N ALA A 2 26.85 -11.90 57.73
CA ALA A 2 25.87 -12.77 57.10
C ALA A 2 25.51 -12.15 55.72
N ASP A 3 24.97 -13.00 54.85
CA ASP A 3 24.62 -12.80 53.43
C ASP A 3 23.68 -11.59 53.19
N PRO A 4 23.94 -10.70 52.20
CA PRO A 4 22.98 -9.67 51.82
C PRO A 4 21.78 -10.35 51.15
N GLU A 5 20.58 -10.17 51.72
CA GLU A 5 19.32 -10.57 51.08
C GLU A 5 19.26 -9.98 49.66
N ILE A 6 19.52 -10.82 48.67
CA ILE A 6 19.18 -10.56 47.28
C ILE A 6 17.66 -10.53 47.22
N LYS A 7 17.08 -9.34 47.34
CA LYS A 7 15.66 -9.10 47.00
C LYS A 7 15.49 -9.52 45.54
N SER A 8 14.90 -10.70 45.36
CA SER A 8 14.45 -11.17 44.07
C SER A 8 13.51 -10.12 43.49
N TYR A 9 13.96 -9.42 42.45
CA TYR A 9 13.08 -8.59 41.65
C TYR A 9 12.08 -9.52 40.97
N GLU A 10 10.89 -9.66 41.55
CA GLU A 10 9.76 -10.26 40.86
C GLU A 10 9.29 -9.22 39.84
N PRO A 11 9.40 -9.49 38.52
CA PRO A 11 8.79 -8.62 37.55
C PRO A 11 7.28 -8.69 37.78
N HIS A 12 6.71 -7.62 38.32
CA HIS A 12 5.28 -7.38 38.23
C HIS A 12 4.95 -7.31 36.74
N HIS A 13 4.52 -8.43 36.16
CA HIS A 13 3.83 -8.43 34.89
C HIS A 13 2.54 -7.66 35.12
N GLU A 14 2.61 -6.33 34.94
CA GLU A 14 1.43 -5.52 34.72
C GLU A 14 0.65 -6.21 33.60
N SER A 15 -0.47 -6.84 33.97
CA SER A 15 -1.45 -7.38 33.03
C SER A 15 -1.71 -6.29 32.02
N GLN A 16 -1.19 -6.49 30.81
CA GLN A 16 -1.36 -5.59 29.69
C GLN A 16 -2.86 -5.28 29.59
N SER A 17 -3.23 -4.07 30.02
CA SER A 17 -4.60 -3.61 29.93
C SER A 17 -5.00 -3.74 28.47
N ALA A 18 -5.94 -4.64 28.20
CA ALA A 18 -6.40 -4.87 26.84
C ALA A 18 -6.84 -3.50 26.30
N ALA A 19 -6.16 -3.01 25.26
CA ALA A 19 -6.39 -1.69 24.66
C ALA A 19 -7.81 -1.50 24.08
N VAL A 20 -8.72 -2.45 24.34
CA VAL A 20 -10.08 -2.50 23.88
C VAL A 20 -10.99 -2.63 25.08
N THR A 21 -11.56 -1.51 25.50
CA THR A 21 -12.50 -1.42 26.63
C THR A 21 -13.94 -1.74 26.22
N GLU A 22 -14.21 -1.90 24.91
CA GLU A 22 -15.53 -2.14 24.34
C GLU A 22 -16.02 -3.59 24.54
N SER A 23 -17.34 -3.78 24.65
CA SER A 23 -17.94 -5.11 24.59
C SER A 23 -17.76 -5.76 23.19
N ARG A 24 -17.65 -7.10 23.13
CA ARG A 24 -17.53 -7.87 21.87
C ARG A 24 -18.55 -7.47 20.79
N PRO A 25 -19.86 -7.31 21.10
CA PRO A 25 -20.84 -6.88 20.08
C PRO A 25 -20.61 -5.43 19.62
N ALA A 26 -20.22 -4.52 20.52
CA ALA A 26 -19.89 -3.13 20.15
C ALA A 26 -18.68 -3.09 19.20
N ARG A 27 -17.63 -3.86 19.49
CA ARG A 27 -16.46 -3.99 18.61
C ARG A 27 -16.83 -4.50 17.21
N LEU A 28 -17.67 -5.55 17.13
CA LEU A 28 -18.12 -6.09 15.86
C LEU A 28 -18.96 -5.08 15.08
N ALA A 29 -19.85 -4.35 15.75
CA ALA A 29 -20.64 -3.30 15.13
C ALA A 29 -19.75 -2.17 14.57
N LEU A 30 -18.78 -1.70 15.35
CA LEU A 30 -17.84 -0.65 14.90
C LEU A 30 -16.99 -1.12 13.70
N MET A 31 -16.50 -2.36 13.72
CA MET A 31 -15.78 -2.95 12.59
C MET A 31 -16.68 -3.07 11.36
N ALA A 32 -17.92 -3.55 11.53
CA ALA A 32 -18.87 -3.69 10.44
C ALA A 32 -19.19 -2.32 9.80
N VAL A 33 -19.39 -1.28 10.62
CA VAL A 33 -19.61 0.08 10.14
C VAL A 33 -18.37 0.61 9.40
N ALA A 34 -17.16 0.42 9.95
CA ALA A 34 -15.92 0.87 9.32
C ALA A 34 -15.68 0.19 7.97
N PHE A 35 -15.86 -1.14 7.89
CA PHE A 35 -15.72 -1.88 6.64
C PHE A 35 -16.85 -1.58 5.65
N ALA A 36 -18.09 -1.39 6.11
CA ALA A 36 -19.19 -0.97 5.24
C ALA A 36 -18.92 0.41 4.64
N PHE A 37 -18.47 1.36 5.45
CA PHE A 37 -18.10 2.70 5.00
C PHE A 37 -16.97 2.66 3.97
N LEU A 38 -15.86 1.96 4.28
CA LEU A 38 -14.73 1.80 3.36
C LEU A 38 -15.16 1.07 2.07
N GLY A 39 -15.96 0.02 2.21
CA GLY A 39 -16.50 -0.75 1.10
C GLY A 39 -17.36 0.12 0.18
N ILE A 40 -18.27 0.92 0.72
CA ILE A 40 -19.06 1.87 -0.07
C ILE A 40 -18.14 2.87 -0.76
N PHE A 41 -17.19 3.47 -0.05
CA PHE A 41 -16.33 4.51 -0.60
C PHE A 41 -15.43 4.02 -1.74
N LEU A 42 -14.96 2.77 -1.67
CA LEU A 42 -14.12 2.17 -2.71
C LEU A 42 -14.94 1.55 -3.85
N LEU A 43 -16.02 0.84 -3.53
CA LEU A 43 -16.76 0.04 -4.52
C LEU A 43 -17.79 0.89 -5.28
N LEU A 44 -18.45 1.85 -4.63
CA LEU A 44 -19.46 2.68 -5.28
C LEU A 44 -18.92 3.42 -6.51
N PRO A 45 -17.77 4.16 -6.47
CA PRO A 45 -17.25 4.82 -7.66
C PRO A 45 -16.86 3.82 -8.74
N LEU A 46 -16.32 2.66 -8.36
CA LEU A 46 -15.97 1.60 -9.31
C LEU A 46 -17.22 1.07 -10.04
N ILE A 47 -18.30 0.81 -9.31
CA ILE A 47 -19.60 0.39 -9.86
C ILE A 47 -20.13 1.45 -10.83
N ILE A 48 -20.05 2.73 -10.46
CA ILE A 48 -20.49 3.85 -11.31
C ILE A 48 -19.68 3.89 -12.61
N VAL A 49 -18.35 3.75 -12.55
CA VAL A 49 -17.48 3.71 -13.73
C VAL A 49 -17.88 2.58 -14.68
N PHE A 50 -18.15 1.37 -14.16
CA PHE A 50 -18.60 0.26 -15.00
C PHE A 50 -20.00 0.51 -15.58
N ASN A 51 -20.94 1.01 -14.77
CA ASN A 51 -22.29 1.32 -15.26
C ASN A 51 -22.24 2.35 -16.40
N GLU A 52 -21.43 3.39 -16.26
CA GLU A 52 -21.24 4.40 -17.29
C GLU A 52 -20.54 3.84 -18.55
N ALA A 53 -19.50 3.00 -18.37
CA ALA A 53 -18.80 2.36 -19.47
C ALA A 53 -19.72 1.46 -20.32
N PHE A 54 -20.74 0.86 -19.71
CA PHE A 54 -21.73 0.01 -20.38
C PHE A 54 -23.06 0.71 -20.69
N ALA A 55 -23.22 2.00 -20.37
CA ALA A 55 -24.49 2.72 -20.51
C ALA A 55 -25.01 2.75 -21.96
N LYS A 56 -24.10 2.76 -22.94
CA LYS A 56 -24.42 2.73 -24.38
C LYS A 56 -24.48 1.31 -24.97
N GLY A 57 -24.43 0.28 -24.12
CA GLY A 57 -24.39 -1.13 -24.49
C GLY A 57 -23.00 -1.64 -24.87
N ILE A 58 -22.89 -2.97 -25.03
CA ILE A 58 -21.62 -3.66 -25.30
C ILE A 58 -21.07 -3.32 -26.69
N GLY A 59 -21.93 -3.03 -27.67
CA GLY A 59 -21.51 -2.65 -29.03
C GLY A 59 -20.62 -1.40 -29.05
N ALA A 60 -21.08 -0.33 -28.41
CA ALA A 60 -20.32 0.92 -28.28
C ALA A 60 -18.99 0.72 -27.52
N TYR A 61 -18.98 -0.15 -26.50
CA TYR A 61 -17.75 -0.52 -25.79
C TYR A 61 -16.73 -1.22 -26.71
N THR A 62 -17.17 -2.20 -27.51
CA THR A 62 -16.28 -2.91 -28.45
C THR A 62 -15.78 -2.02 -29.59
N GLU A 63 -16.59 -1.07 -30.03
CA GLU A 63 -16.21 -0.10 -31.05
C GLU A 63 -15.15 0.88 -30.50
N ALA A 64 -15.33 1.37 -29.27
CA ALA A 64 -14.34 2.21 -28.60
C ALA A 64 -12.98 1.50 -28.46
N LEU A 65 -12.98 0.22 -28.05
CA LEU A 65 -11.77 -0.60 -28.00
C LEU A 65 -11.13 -0.85 -29.37
N SER A 66 -11.94 -0.88 -30.42
CA SER A 66 -11.50 -1.07 -31.80
C SER A 66 -11.03 0.22 -32.47
N SER A 67 -11.08 1.35 -31.78
CA SER A 67 -10.50 2.60 -32.29
C SER A 67 -8.97 2.49 -32.40
N ALA A 68 -8.40 3.19 -33.37
CA ALA A 68 -6.94 3.20 -33.58
C ALA A 68 -6.20 3.79 -32.37
N ASP A 69 -6.77 4.82 -31.75
CA ASP A 69 -6.19 5.52 -30.62
C ASP A 69 -6.18 4.64 -29.37
N THR A 70 -7.30 3.97 -29.05
CA THR A 70 -7.36 3.07 -27.89
C THR A 70 -6.38 1.91 -28.02
N ARG A 71 -6.26 1.30 -29.20
CA ARG A 71 -5.24 0.24 -29.41
C ARG A 71 -3.82 0.75 -29.27
N SER A 72 -3.54 1.95 -29.75
CA SER A 72 -2.20 2.56 -29.66
C SER A 72 -1.85 2.90 -28.22
N ALA A 73 -2.80 3.45 -27.46
CA ALA A 73 -2.65 3.71 -26.03
C ALA A 73 -2.38 2.41 -25.25
N ILE A 74 -3.19 1.35 -25.47
CA ILE A 74 -3.00 0.05 -24.81
C ILE A 74 -1.60 -0.52 -25.13
N ARG A 75 -1.19 -0.50 -26.40
CA ARG A 75 0.15 -0.99 -26.80
C ARG A 75 1.27 -0.21 -26.13
N LEU A 76 1.16 1.11 -26.08
CA LEU A 76 2.16 1.96 -25.44
C LEU A 76 2.26 1.66 -23.94
N THR A 77 1.12 1.59 -23.23
CA THR A 77 1.09 1.24 -21.81
C THR A 77 1.70 -0.13 -21.55
N LEU A 78 1.34 -1.13 -22.35
CA LEU A 78 1.88 -2.49 -22.21
C LEU A 78 3.39 -2.54 -22.50
N LEU A 79 3.87 -1.83 -23.53
CA LEU A 79 5.29 -1.77 -23.86
C LEU A 79 6.09 -1.10 -22.74
N VAL A 80 5.61 0.04 -22.24
CA VAL A 80 6.23 0.74 -21.11
C VAL A 80 6.26 -0.16 -19.89
N ALA A 81 5.14 -0.79 -19.53
CA ALA A 81 5.08 -1.70 -18.39
C ALA A 81 6.05 -2.89 -18.55
N ALA A 82 6.10 -3.50 -19.74
CA ALA A 82 6.96 -4.64 -20.05
C ALA A 82 8.46 -4.31 -19.91
N ILE A 83 8.86 -3.05 -20.11
CA ILE A 83 10.24 -2.59 -19.95
C ILE A 83 10.49 -2.11 -18.52
N SER A 84 9.64 -1.22 -18.00
CA SER A 84 9.82 -0.57 -16.70
C SER A 84 9.75 -1.55 -15.54
N VAL A 85 8.85 -2.54 -15.59
CA VAL A 85 8.69 -3.49 -14.46
C VAL A 85 9.95 -4.34 -14.25
N PRO A 86 10.51 -5.03 -15.26
CA PRO A 86 11.76 -5.78 -15.07
C PRO A 86 12.93 -4.90 -14.63
N LEU A 87 13.06 -3.69 -15.19
CA LEU A 87 14.13 -2.76 -14.78
C LEU A 87 13.96 -2.35 -13.31
N ASN A 88 12.74 -1.99 -12.89
CA ASN A 88 12.44 -1.65 -11.50
C ASN A 88 12.73 -2.82 -10.55
N ILE A 89 12.48 -4.07 -10.98
CA ILE A 89 12.81 -5.26 -10.20
C ILE A 89 14.33 -5.38 -10.05
N VAL A 90 15.09 -5.32 -11.14
CA VAL A 90 16.56 -5.48 -11.11
C VAL A 90 17.21 -4.40 -10.24
N PHE A 91 16.91 -3.12 -10.52
CA PHE A 91 17.51 -2.01 -9.78
C PHE A 91 16.96 -1.88 -8.36
N GLY A 92 15.65 -2.08 -8.17
CA GLY A 92 15.01 -2.00 -6.87
C GLY A 92 15.51 -3.06 -5.90
N ILE A 93 15.61 -4.33 -6.35
CA ILE A 93 16.17 -5.40 -5.51
C ILE A 93 17.65 -5.16 -5.24
N SER A 94 18.43 -4.72 -6.23
CA SER A 94 19.86 -4.43 -6.04
C SER A 94 20.07 -3.33 -4.99
N ALA A 95 19.30 -2.24 -5.06
CA ALA A 95 19.37 -1.13 -4.11
C ALA A 95 18.88 -1.55 -2.72
N ALA A 96 17.75 -2.26 -2.63
CA ALA A 96 17.22 -2.76 -1.37
C ALA A 96 18.20 -3.72 -0.68
N TRP A 97 18.84 -4.61 -1.44
CA TRP A 97 19.86 -5.52 -0.90
C TRP A 97 21.10 -4.76 -0.42
N ALA A 98 21.58 -3.78 -1.20
CA ALA A 98 22.71 -2.94 -0.80
C ALA A 98 22.47 -2.25 0.55
N ILE A 99 21.27 -1.67 0.74
CA ILE A 99 20.88 -0.97 1.96
C ILE A 99 20.66 -1.95 3.12
N ALA A 100 19.99 -3.09 2.88
CA ALA A 100 19.63 -4.02 3.95
C ALA A 100 20.82 -4.81 4.51
N LYS A 101 21.85 -5.09 3.70
CA LYS A 101 22.96 -5.98 4.10
C LYS A 101 24.29 -5.28 4.35
N PHE A 102 24.51 -4.07 3.83
CA PHE A 102 25.80 -3.40 3.95
C PHE A 102 25.69 -2.05 4.70
N GLU A 103 26.78 -1.68 5.37
CA GLU A 103 26.96 -0.37 6.01
C GLU A 103 28.07 0.39 5.27
N PHE A 104 27.71 1.46 4.56
CA PHE A 104 28.62 2.28 3.77
C PHE A 104 28.31 3.76 3.93
N LYS A 105 29.33 4.63 3.80
CA LYS A 105 29.23 6.07 4.09
C LYS A 105 28.15 6.81 3.28
N GLY A 106 27.80 6.33 2.08
CA GLY A 106 26.78 6.93 1.19
C GLY A 106 25.36 6.39 1.34
N LYS A 107 25.09 5.52 2.32
CA LYS A 107 23.80 4.81 2.47
C LYS A 107 22.61 5.75 2.70
N ALA A 108 22.80 6.79 3.50
CA ALA A 108 21.76 7.80 3.76
C ALA A 108 21.36 8.54 2.48
N PHE A 109 22.33 8.94 1.65
CA PHE A 109 22.07 9.61 0.38
C PHE A 109 21.27 8.73 -0.60
N LEU A 110 21.65 7.46 -0.73
CA LEU A 110 20.93 6.51 -1.59
C LEU A 110 19.47 6.31 -1.11
N THR A 111 19.26 6.22 0.21
CA THR A 111 17.92 6.09 0.80
C THR A 111 17.06 7.32 0.48
N THR A 112 17.60 8.53 0.69
CA THR A 112 16.88 9.77 0.33
C THR A 112 16.54 9.84 -1.15
N LEU A 113 17.45 9.42 -2.05
CA LEU A 113 17.19 9.44 -3.49
C LEU A 113 16.03 8.51 -3.88
N ILE A 114 15.90 7.37 -3.21
CA ILE A 114 14.81 6.40 -3.43
C ILE A 114 13.47 6.95 -2.92
N ASP A 115 13.47 7.68 -1.79
CA ASP A 115 12.26 8.23 -1.18
C ASP A 115 11.80 9.56 -1.81
N LEU A 116 12.73 10.28 -2.44
CA LEU A 116 12.49 11.57 -3.09
C LEU A 116 11.28 11.60 -4.06
N PRO A 117 11.11 10.64 -5.00
CA PRO A 117 9.95 10.67 -5.90
C PRO A 117 8.60 10.59 -5.18
N PHE A 118 8.55 10.00 -3.99
CA PHE A 118 7.33 9.96 -3.16
C PHE A 118 7.12 11.24 -2.36
N SER A 119 8.17 12.06 -2.21
CA SER A 119 8.12 13.34 -1.50
C SER A 119 7.59 14.48 -2.37
N VAL A 120 7.62 14.34 -3.70
CA VAL A 120 7.07 15.33 -4.64
C VAL A 120 5.58 15.10 -4.80
N SER A 121 4.76 16.08 -4.40
CA SER A 121 3.30 16.02 -4.60
C SER A 121 2.96 16.10 -6.08
N PRO A 122 2.22 15.13 -6.66
CA PRO A 122 1.82 15.17 -8.07
C PRO A 122 0.93 16.37 -8.43
N VAL A 123 0.37 17.06 -7.44
CA VAL A 123 -0.59 18.17 -7.60
C VAL A 123 0.11 19.49 -7.95
N ILE A 124 1.44 19.55 -7.83
CA ILE A 124 2.25 20.74 -8.13
C ILE A 124 3.28 20.33 -9.19
N SER A 125 2.94 20.45 -10.46
CA SER A 125 3.86 20.28 -11.61
C SER A 125 3.45 21.18 -12.76
#